data_AF-A0A554JHS0-F1
#
_entry.id   AF-A0A554JHS0-F1
#
_cell.length_a   1.000
_cell.length_b   1.000
_cell.length_c   1.000
_cell.angle_alpha   90.00
_cell.angle_beta   90.00
_cell.angle_gamma   90.00
#
_symmetry.space_group_name_H-M   'P 1'
#
loop_
_entity.id
_entity.type
_entity.pdbx_description
1 polymer ?
#
loop_
_entity_poly.entity_id
_entity_poly.type
_entity_poly.pdbx_seq_one_letter_code
_entity_poly.pdbx_strand_id
1 'polypeptide(L)'
;MLCVKILTLAVETAFKARSQKLVTLEILRVQIEILKHLIRTEQELEIIDVKMYLRLSEQLVEISKMANGWINFVTQKAPQSEL
;
A
#
# COMPACT_ATOMS: atom_id res chain seq x y z
N MET A 1 -1.05 1.63 -15.84
CA MET A 1 -1.78 2.35 -14.77
C MET A 1 -1.37 1.82 -13.40
N LEU A 2 -0.53 2.56 -12.66
CA LEU A 2 0.02 2.12 -11.35
C LEU A 2 -1.06 1.97 -10.27
N CYS A 3 -2.06 2.86 -10.25
CA CYS A 3 -3.20 2.78 -9.33
C CYS A 3 -3.99 1.48 -9.49
N VAL A 4 -4.25 1.05 -10.72
CA VAL A 4 -4.92 -0.22 -11.01
C VAL A 4 -4.10 -1.39 -10.48
N LYS A 5 -2.78 -1.38 -10.67
CA LYS A 5 -1.88 -2.41 -10.12
C LYS A 5 -1.93 -2.49 -8.60
N ILE A 6 -1.94 -1.34 -7.90
CA ILE A 6 -2.09 -1.29 -6.44
C ILE A 6 -3.42 -1.91 -6.00
N LEU A 7 -4.52 -1.56 -6.67
CA LEU A 7 -5.84 -2.14 -6.39
C LEU A 7 -5.87 -3.65 -6.67
N THR A 8 -5.30 -4.09 -7.79
CA THR A 8 -5.19 -5.52 -8.13
C THR A 8 -4.41 -6.28 -7.06
N LEU A 9 -3.26 -5.77 -6.62
CA LEU A 9 -2.45 -6.40 -5.57
C LEU A 9 -3.19 -6.47 -4.23
N ALA A 10 -3.93 -5.42 -3.87
CA ALA A 10 -4.75 -5.39 -2.66
C ALA A 10 -5.85 -6.46 -2.70
N VAL A 11 -6.57 -6.56 -3.81
CA VAL A 11 -7.62 -7.58 -4.01
C VAL A 11 -7.01 -8.98 -4.05
N GLU A 12 -5.95 -9.19 -4.82
CA GLU A 12 -5.24 -10.48 -4.93
C GLU A 12 -4.76 -10.98 -3.56
N THR A 13 -4.21 -10.08 -2.74
CA THR A 13 -3.76 -10.42 -1.39
C THR A 13 -4.90 -10.92 -0.49
N ALA A 14 -6.11 -10.36 -0.65
CA ALA A 14 -7.26 -10.77 0.15
C ALA A 14 -7.57 -12.27 -0.01
N PHE A 15 -7.40 -12.79 -1.24
CA PHE A 15 -7.71 -14.17 -1.62
C PHE A 15 -6.52 -15.15 -1.53
N LYS A 16 -5.29 -14.67 -1.27
CA LYS A 16 -4.11 -15.55 -1.15
C LYS A 16 -4.06 -16.29 0.19
N ALA A 17 -3.40 -17.45 0.21
CA ALA A 17 -3.07 -18.15 1.44
C ALA A 17 -2.13 -17.31 2.33
N ARG A 18 -2.22 -17.45 3.65
CA ARG A 18 -1.44 -16.64 4.61
C ARG A 18 0.07 -16.65 4.33
N SER A 19 0.62 -17.80 3.91
CA SER A 19 2.03 -17.96 3.53
C SER A 19 2.45 -17.10 2.34
N GLN A 20 1.52 -16.75 1.45
CA GLN A 20 1.77 -15.95 0.24
C GLN A 20 1.33 -14.49 0.38
N LYS A 21 0.56 -14.15 1.44
CA LYS A 21 0.10 -12.77 1.69
C LYS A 21 1.27 -11.83 1.93
N LEU A 22 2.28 -12.24 2.71
CA LEU A 22 3.41 -11.37 3.05
C LEU A 22 4.17 -10.90 1.80
N VAL A 23 4.47 -11.82 0.88
CA VAL A 23 5.17 -11.48 -0.38
C VAL A 23 4.35 -10.47 -1.19
N THR A 24 3.03 -10.69 -1.32
CA THR A 24 2.17 -9.81 -2.12
C THR A 24 1.97 -8.43 -1.45
N LEU A 25 1.89 -8.39 -0.12
CA LEU A 25 1.80 -7.17 0.68
C LEU A 25 3.08 -6.32 0.61
N GLU A 26 4.26 -6.93 0.59
CA GLU A 26 5.51 -6.19 0.39
C GLU A 26 5.58 -5.57 -1.00
N ILE A 27 5.14 -6.29 -2.04
CA ILE A 27 5.03 -5.74 -3.39
C ILE A 27 4.04 -4.56 -3.39
N LEU A 28 2.86 -4.72 -2.78
CA LEU A 28 1.86 -3.66 -2.65
C LEU A 28 2.45 -2.42 -1.96
N ARG A 29 3.15 -2.59 -0.84
CA ARG A 29 3.82 -1.51 -0.11
C ARG A 29 4.79 -0.74 -1.00
N VAL A 30 5.66 -1.45 -1.73
CA VAL A 30 6.62 -0.83 -2.65
C VAL A 30 5.91 -0.05 -3.76
N GLN A 31 4.83 -0.59 -4.36
CA GLN A 31 4.09 0.12 -5.40
C GLN A 31 3.41 1.40 -4.87
N ILE A 32 2.92 1.40 -3.64
CA ILE A 32 2.34 2.59 -2.99
C ILE A 32 3.42 3.68 -2.81
N GLU A 33 4.62 3.32 -2.34
CA GLU A 33 5.71 4.29 -2.18
C GLU A 33 6.17 4.86 -3.53
N ILE A 34 6.26 4.03 -4.56
CA ILE A 34 6.53 4.50 -5.93
C ILE A 34 5.48 5.53 -6.36
N LEU A 35 4.19 5.27 -6.14
CA LEU A 35 3.13 6.20 -6.52
C LEU A 35 3.21 7.52 -5.75
N LYS A 36 3.53 7.50 -4.45
CA LYS A 36 3.74 8.74 -3.67
C LYS A 36 4.88 9.58 -4.25
N HIS A 37 5.99 8.95 -4.60
CA HIS A 37 7.12 9.65 -5.21
C HIS A 37 6.76 10.25 -6.56
N LEU A 38 6.03 9.51 -7.40
CA LEU A 38 5.57 10.03 -8.70
C LEU A 38 4.64 11.23 -8.55
N ILE A 39 3.67 11.18 -7.63
CA ILE A 39 2.76 12.31 -7.37
C ILE A 39 3.51 13.53 -6.83
N ARG A 40 4.52 13.32 -5.99
CA ARG A 40 5.41 14.40 -5.55
C ARG A 40 6.19 15.00 -6.72
N THR A 41 6.74 14.17 -7.59
CA THR A 41 7.44 14.63 -8.80
C THR A 41 6.50 15.39 -9.73
N GLU A 42 5.25 14.94 -9.91
CA GLU A 42 4.25 15.68 -10.69
C GLU A 42 3.98 17.08 -10.12
N GLN A 43 3.94 17.22 -8.80
CA GLN A 43 3.79 18.52 -8.16
C GLN A 43 5.05 19.39 -8.31
N GLU A 44 6.25 18.82 -8.13
CA GLU A 44 7.54 19.50 -8.30
C GLU A 44 7.75 19.98 -9.76
N LEU A 45 7.18 19.27 -10.73
CA LEU A 45 7.16 19.63 -12.15
C LEU A 45 5.98 20.53 -12.55
N GLU A 46 5.17 20.98 -11.58
CA GLU A 46 3.99 21.84 -11.79
C GLU A 46 2.92 21.22 -12.73
N ILE A 47 2.91 19.89 -12.87
CA ILE A 47 1.89 19.16 -13.64
C ILE A 47 0.56 19.16 -12.88
N ILE A 48 0.63 19.06 -11.55
CA ILE A 48 -0.51 19.15 -10.64
C ILE A 48 -0.32 20.29 -9.64
N ASP A 49 -1.42 20.92 -9.24
CA ASP A 49 -1.39 21.96 -8.22
C ASP A 49 -1.23 21.40 -6.80
N VAL A 50 -0.89 22.27 -5.86
CA VAL A 50 -0.69 21.92 -4.43
C VAL A 50 -1.96 21.32 -3.83
N LYS A 51 -3.15 21.79 -4.21
CA LYS A 51 -4.43 21.30 -3.66
C LYS A 51 -4.68 19.84 -4.08
N MET A 52 -4.39 19.52 -5.34
CA MET A 52 -4.48 18.18 -5.89
C MET A 52 -3.42 17.26 -5.28
N TYR A 53 -2.17 17.72 -5.18
CA TYR A 53 -1.09 17.00 -4.52
C TYR A 53 -1.44 16.62 -3.07
N LEU A 54 -1.94 17.58 -2.28
CA LEU A 54 -2.32 17.34 -0.89
C LEU A 54 -3.43 16.28 -0.78
N ARG A 55 -4.49 16.42 -1.57
CA ARG A 55 -5.60 15.44 -1.60
C ARG A 55 -5.11 14.03 -1.94
N LEU A 56 -4.27 13.89 -2.96
CA LEU A 56 -3.74 12.60 -3.39
C LEU A 56 -2.77 12.02 -2.35
N SER A 57 -1.93 12.85 -1.76
CA SER A 57 -0.96 12.46 -0.74
C SER A 57 -1.64 11.97 0.52
N GLU A 58 -2.68 12.66 1.00
CA GLU A 58 -3.48 12.23 2.15
C GLU A 58 -4.08 10.82 1.93
N GLN A 59 -4.68 10.59 0.76
CA GLN A 59 -5.23 9.29 0.39
C GLN A 59 -4.15 8.19 0.38
N LEU A 60 -2.99 8.45 -0.22
CA LEU A 60 -1.90 7.48 -0.28
C LEU A 60 -1.24 7.21 1.07
N VAL A 61 -1.21 8.19 1.98
CA VAL A 61 -0.74 7.99 3.36
C VAL A 61 -1.67 7.02 4.08
N GLU A 62 -2.99 7.20 3.98
CA GLU A 62 -3.96 6.27 4.58
C GLU A 62 -3.88 4.87 3.99
N ILE A 63 -3.76 4.74 2.66
CA ILE A 63 -3.58 3.44 1.98
C ILE A 63 -2.29 2.76 2.46
N SER A 64 -1.20 3.51 2.63
CA SER A 64 0.09 2.99 3.13
C SER A 64 -0.03 2.51 4.59
N LYS A 65 -0.73 3.25 5.46
CA LYS A 65 -1.02 2.81 6.83
C LYS A 65 -1.80 1.49 6.86
N MET A 66 -2.83 1.36 6.01
CA MET A 66 -3.62 0.13 5.91
C MET A 66 -2.77 -1.06 5.44
N ALA A 67 -1.95 -0.88 4.41
CA ALA A 67 -1.05 -1.92 3.92
C ALA A 67 -0.06 -2.39 4.99
N ASN A 68 0.52 -1.47 5.76
CA ASN A 68 1.40 -1.80 6.89
C ASN A 68 0.64 -2.52 8.02
N GLY A 69 -0.60 -2.14 8.29
CA GLY A 69 -1.47 -2.86 9.24
C GLY A 69 -1.68 -4.32 8.84
N TRP A 70 -1.89 -4.58 7.54
CA TRP A 70 -2.03 -5.95 7.03
C TRP A 70 -0.73 -6.74 7.11
N ILE A 71 0.42 -6.12 6.82
CA ILE A 71 1.74 -6.75 7.00
C ILE A 71 1.91 -7.17 8.45
N ASN A 72 1.71 -6.23 9.38
CA ASN A 72 1.81 -6.49 10.82
C ASN A 72 0.91 -7.64 11.27
N PHE A 73 -0.34 -7.67 10.81
CA PHE A 73 -1.28 -8.75 11.11
C PHE A 73 -0.79 -10.12 10.62
N VAL A 74 -0.23 -10.19 9.41
CA VAL A 74 0.27 -11.45 8.85
C VAL A 74 1.54 -11.91 9.56
N THR A 75 2.42 -10.98 9.96
CA THR A 75 3.71 -11.26 10.62
C THR A 75 3.61 -11.53 12.11
N GLN A 76 2.54 -11.08 12.79
CA GLN A 76 2.31 -11.41 14.19
C GLN A 76 2.15 -12.94 14.35
N LYS A 77 2.98 -13.54 15.21
CA LYS A 77 2.84 -14.95 15.60
C LYS A 77 1.46 -15.15 16.21
N ALA A 78 0.77 -16.23 15.83
CA ALA A 78 -0.46 -16.63 16.52
C ALA A 78 -0.18 -16.75 18.03
N PRO A 79 -1.11 -16.35 18.92
CA PRO A 79 -0.97 -16.60 20.34
C PRO A 79 -0.71 -18.09 20.57
N GLN A 80 0.41 -18.42 21.20
CA GLN A 80 0.64 -19.75 21.76
C GLN A 80 -0.16 -19.85 23.06
N SER A 81 -1.45 -20.16 22.94
CA SER A 81 -2.34 -20.58 24.02
C SER A 81 -3.51 -21.25 23.30
N GLU A 82 -3.77 -22.55 23.39
CA GLU A 82 -3.78 -23.42 24.57
C GLU A 82 -3.39 -24.85 24.14
N LEU A 83 -2.38 -25.44 24.79
CA LEU A 83 -2.14 -26.88 24.88
C LEU A 83 -2.39 -27.30 26.32
#